data_AF-A0A940CGP5-F1
#
_entry.id   AF-A0A940CGP5-F1
#
_cell.length_a   1.000
_cell.length_b   1.000
_cell.length_c   1.000
_cell.angle_alpha   90.00
_cell.angle_beta   90.00
_cell.angle_gamma   90.00
#
_symmetry.space_group_name_H-M   'P 1'
#
loop_
_entity.id
_entity.type
_entity.pdbx_description
1 polymer ?
#
loop_
_entity_poly.entity_id
_entity_poly.type
_entity_poly.pdbx_seq_one_letter_code
_entity_poly.pdbx_strand_id
1 'polypeptide(L)' 'MNIKLLKNNWRKYYKRGFITGLVVLCFLCFVDQTLQFTIFFNKITNLGMFMITLSYIFFGAVFCGL' A
#
# COMPACT_ATOMS: atom_id res chain seq x y z
N MET A 1 3.19 20.38 16.02
CA MET A 1 3.24 20.26 14.55
C MET A 1 2.78 21.57 13.94
N ASN A 2 3.60 22.27 13.16
CA ASN A 2 3.22 23.56 12.61
C ASN A 2 2.24 23.35 11.43
N ILE A 3 0.95 23.53 11.68
CA ILE A 3 -0.14 23.27 10.73
C ILE A 3 0.03 24.11 9.44
N LYS A 4 0.65 25.30 9.53
CA LYS A 4 1.01 26.11 8.36
C LYS A 4 2.02 25.41 7.43
N LEU A 5 3.04 24.76 7.99
CA LEU A 5 4.05 24.01 7.22
C LEU A 5 3.46 22.77 6.57
N LEU A 6 2.54 22.09 7.29
CA LEU A 6 1.85 20.91 6.81
C LEU A 6 0.90 21.24 5.66
N LYS A 7 0.19 22.37 5.73
CA LYS A 7 -0.66 22.88 4.65
C LYS A 7 0.14 23.27 3.40
N ASN A 8 1.28 23.95 3.57
CA ASN A 8 2.13 24.36 2.43
C ASN A 8 2.79 23.20 1.70
N ASN A 9 3.11 22.12 2.41
CA ASN A 9 3.82 20.97 1.86
C ASN A 9 2.98 19.69 1.87
N TRP A 10 1.64 19.80 1.99
CA TRP A 10 0.76 18.65 2.20
C TRP A 10 0.95 17.59 1.12
N ARG A 11 1.07 18.02 -0.15
CA ARG A 11 1.36 17.15 -1.29
C ARG A 11 2.68 16.38 -1.16
N LYS A 12 3.71 16.97 -0.54
CA LYS A 12 5.02 16.34 -0.31
C LYS A 12 4.94 15.27 0.77
N TYR A 13 4.20 15.53 1.85
CA TYR A 13 3.96 14.55 2.91
C TYR A 13 3.06 13.41 2.43
N TYR A 14 1.98 13.73 1.71
CA TYR A 14 1.11 12.76 1.08
C TYR A 14 1.87 11.83 0.13
N LYS A 15 2.69 12.38 -0.77
CA LYS A 15 3.48 11.59 -1.71
C LYS A 15 4.48 10.67 -0.99
N ARG A 16 5.05 11.11 0.13
CA ARG A 16 5.95 10.27 0.94
C ARG A 16 5.19 9.11 1.58
N GLY A 17 4.07 9.39 2.25
CA GLY A 17 3.21 8.39 2.87
C GLY A 17 2.69 7.37 1.85
N PHE A 18 2.25 7.84 0.69
CA PHE A 18 1.81 7.00 -0.43
C PHE A 18 2.92 6.03 -0.90
N ILE A 19 4.13 6.55 -1.16
CA ILE A 19 5.25 5.71 -1.62
C ILE A 19 5.64 4.69 -0.55
N THR A 20 5.73 5.11 0.72
CA THR A 20 6.07 4.18 1.80
C THR A 20 5.00 3.10 1.98
N GLY A 21 3.71 3.47 1.93
CA GLY A 21 2.61 2.53 2.03
C GLY A 21 2.60 1.53 0.88
N LEU A 22 2.83 2.00 -0.35
CA LEU A 22 2.91 1.14 -1.54
C LEU A 22 4.05 0.12 -1.41
N VAL A 23 5.25 0.56 -1.02
CA VAL A 23 6.41 -0.32 -0.85
C VAL A 23 6.15 -1.39 0.23
N VAL A 24 5.60 -0.98 1.39
CA VAL A 24 5.33 -1.91 2.49
C VAL A 24 4.24 -2.92 2.12
N LEU A 25 3.15 -2.48 1.50
CA LEU A 25 2.05 -3.36 1.07
C LEU A 25 2.49 -4.34 -0.03
N CYS A 26 3.31 -3.88 -0.98
CA CYS A 26 3.92 -4.77 -1.98
C CYS A 26 4.85 -5.79 -1.34
N PHE A 27 5.66 -5.38 -0.35
CA PHE A 27 6.55 -6.28 0.37
C PHE A 27 5.79 -7.35 1.16
N LEU A 28 4.73 -6.95 1.88
CA LEU A 28 3.85 -7.89 2.60
C LEU A 28 3.19 -8.89 1.65
N CYS A 29 2.68 -8.42 0.51
CA CYS A 29 2.10 -9.29 -0.51
C CYS A 29 3.14 -10.29 -1.05
N PHE A 30 4.37 -9.84 -1.32
CA PHE A 30 5.45 -10.73 -1.77
C PHE A 30 5.77 -11.81 -0.73
N VAL A 31 5.88 -11.44 0.55
CA VAL A 31 6.08 -12.38 1.65
C VAL A 31 4.94 -13.40 1.70
N ASP A 32 3.68 -12.96 1.65
CA ASP A 32 2.52 -13.87 1.61
C ASP A 32 2.51 -14.80 0.40
N GLN A 33 3.00 -14.36 -0.77
CA GLN A 33 3.15 -15.24 -1.93
C GLN A 33 4.26 -16.29 -1.76
N THR A 34 5.20 -16.11 -0.83
CA THR A 34 6.25 -17.10 -0.54
C THR A 34 5.91 -18.07 0.60
N LEU A 35 5.09 -17.66 1.57
CA LEU A 35 4.67 -18.53 2.69
C LEU A 35 3.72 -19.65 2.26
N GLN A 36 3.69 -20.80 2.95
CA GLN A 36 2.71 -21.85 2.66
C GLN A 36 1.28 -21.48 3.10
N PHE A 37 1.14 -20.73 4.19
CA PHE A 37 -0.13 -20.19 4.69
C PHE A 37 -0.12 -18.67 4.59
N THR A 38 -1.17 -18.09 4.03
CA THR A 38 -1.30 -16.63 3.82
C THR A 38 -1.85 -15.94 5.07
N ILE A 39 -1.32 -14.76 5.41
CA ILE A 39 -1.72 -13.99 6.60
C ILE A 39 -2.56 -12.77 6.22
N PHE A 40 -2.16 -12.01 5.18
CA PHE A 40 -2.84 -10.77 4.78
C PHE A 40 -3.49 -10.86 3.39
N PHE A 41 -2.77 -11.41 2.41
CA PHE A 41 -3.22 -11.51 1.02
C PHE A 41 -3.36 -12.96 0.59
N ASN A 42 -4.48 -13.28 -0.07
CA ASN A 42 -4.68 -14.60 -0.67
C ASN A 42 -3.63 -14.92 -1.75
N LYS A 43 -3.36 -16.21 -1.94
CA LYS A 43 -2.50 -16.67 -3.03
C LYS A 43 -3.05 -16.24 -4.38
N ILE A 44 -2.18 -15.68 -5.20
CA ILE A 44 -2.54 -15.25 -6.55
C ILE A 44 -2.53 -16.49 -7.45
N THR A 45 -3.69 -17.12 -7.60
CA THR A 45 -3.86 -18.29 -8.48
C THR A 45 -4.43 -17.93 -9.85
N ASN A 46 -5.17 -16.82 -9.94
CA ASN A 46 -5.88 -16.38 -11.15
C ASN A 46 -5.68 -14.88 -11.39
N LEU A 47 -5.81 -14.44 -12.65
CA LEU A 47 -5.68 -13.04 -13.05
C LEU A 47 -6.70 -12.12 -12.33
N GLY A 48 -7.90 -12.61 -12.06
CA GLY A 48 -8.91 -11.84 -11.31
C GLY A 48 -8.47 -11.53 -9.87
N MET A 49 -7.89 -12.50 -9.16
CA MET A 49 -7.36 -12.26 -7.82
C MET A 49 -6.15 -11.33 -7.84
N PHE A 50 -5.32 -11.40 -8.88
CA PHE A 50 -4.23 -10.44 -9.06
C PHE A 50 -4.75 -8.99 -9.13
N MET A 51 -5.75 -8.73 -9.97
CA MET A 51 -6.33 -7.39 -10.13
C MET A 51 -6.99 -6.87 -8.85
N ILE A 52 -7.66 -7.75 -8.10
CA ILE A 52 -8.26 -7.41 -6.81
C ILE A 52 -7.17 -7.06 -5.78
N THR A 53 -6.14 -7.90 -5.65
CA THR A 53 -5.01 -7.64 -4.73
C THR A 53 -4.28 -6.35 -5.08
N LEU A 54 -4.08 -6.07 -6.37
CA LEU A 54 -3.47 -4.81 -6.82
C LEU A 54 -4.33 -3.60 -6.46
N SER A 55 -5.65 -3.72 -6.59
CA SER A 55 -6.60 -2.68 -6.18
C SER A 55 -6.56 -2.42 -4.67
N TYR A 56 -6.47 -3.46 -3.85
CA TYR A 56 -6.31 -3.33 -2.39
C TYR A 56 -5.01 -2.65 -2.00
N ILE A 57 -3.89 -3.04 -2.62
CA ILE A 57 -2.58 -2.42 -2.37
C ILE A 57 -2.62 -0.94 -2.74
N PHE A 58 -3.20 -0.61 -3.91
CA PHE A 58 -3.31 0.77 -4.35
C PHE A 58 -4.20 1.61 -3.43
N PHE A 59 -5.35 1.07 -3.03
CA PHE A 59 -6.25 1.74 -2.10
C PHE A 59 -5.60 1.94 -0.72
N GLY A 60 -4.95 0.91 -0.17
CA GLY A 60 -4.21 1.01 1.09
C GLY A 60 -3.07 2.04 1.03
N ALA A 61 -2.35 2.12 -0.10
CA ALA A 61 -1.30 3.12 -0.30
C ALA A 61 -1.87 4.55 -0.34
N VAL A 62 -3.04 4.77 -0.98
CA VAL A 62 -3.75 6.06 -0.97
C VAL A 62 -4.10 6.47 0.45
N PHE A 63 -4.60 5.56 1.28
CA PHE A 63 -4.90 5.84 2.69
C PHE A 63 -3.66 6.17 3.52
N CYS A 64 -2.52 5.55 3.24
CA CYS A 64 -1.27 5.83 3.95
C CYS A 64 -0.70 7.23 3.64
N GLY A 65 -1.13 7.84 2.52
CA GLY A 65 -0.77 9.21 2.18
C GLY A 65 -1.65 10.29 2.83
N LEU A 66 -2.90 9.98 3.14
CA LEU A 66 -3.88 10.92 3.73
C LEU A 66 -3.55 11.27 5.17
#